data_AF-A0A8S0WPL6-F1
#
_entry.id   AF-A0A8S0WPL6-F1
#
_cell.length_a   1.000
_cell.length_b   1.000
_cell.length_c   1.000
_cell.angle_alpha   90.00
_cell.angle_beta   90.00
_cell.angle_gamma   90.00
#
_symmetry.space_group_name_H-M   'P 1'
#
loop_
_entity.id
_entity.type
_entity.pdbx_description
1 polymer ?
#
loop_
_entity_poly.entity_id
_entity_poly.type
_entity_poly.pdbx_seq_one_letter_code
_entity_poly.pdbx_strand_id
1 'polypeptide(L)'
;MKQSVSGSVVDTTELEILFIPSDFDEPTHESLKLGSLARYEQQMQEGAAFGTLHNTRMIVKTIVSLHSEKKAHAYGQEWHTWAAAQIREVEERQDRAIDHYNII
;
A
#
# COMPACT_ATOMS: atom_id res chain seq x y z
N MET A 1 9.59 -44.64 24.32
CA MET A 1 9.13 -45.49 23.19
C MET A 1 9.09 -44.61 21.95
N LYS A 2 9.98 -44.88 20.99
CA LYS A 2 9.96 -44.24 19.67
C LYS A 2 8.96 -45.01 18.80
N GLN A 3 7.92 -44.34 18.31
CA GLN A 3 7.14 -44.88 17.20
C GLN A 3 7.63 -44.22 15.93
N SER A 4 8.31 -45.03 15.12
CA SER A 4 8.65 -44.76 13.74
C SER A 4 7.36 -44.92 12.93
N VAL A 5 6.89 -43.84 12.30
CA VAL A 5 5.94 -43.93 11.20
C VAL A 5 6.76 -43.91 9.93
N SER A 6 7.07 -45.12 9.47
CA SER A 6 7.50 -45.35 8.09
C SER A 6 6.27 -45.24 7.20
N GLY A 7 6.18 -44.13 6.48
CA GLY A 7 5.23 -43.89 5.41
C GLY A 7 5.85 -42.82 4.54
N SER A 8 6.43 -43.23 3.42
CA SER A 8 6.94 -42.32 2.40
C SER A 8 5.77 -41.57 1.77
N VAL A 9 5.35 -40.49 2.41
CA VAL A 9 4.72 -39.40 1.66
C VAL A 9 5.88 -38.80 0.90
N VAL A 10 6.06 -39.22 -0.35
CA VAL A 10 6.85 -38.44 -1.30
C VAL A 10 6.22 -37.05 -1.23
N ASP A 11 7.00 -36.08 -0.75
CA ASP A 11 6.56 -34.70 -0.56
C ASP A 11 6.29 -34.10 -1.94
N THR A 12 5.14 -34.42 -2.51
CA THR A 12 4.72 -33.96 -3.84
C THR A 12 4.48 -32.45 -3.86
N THR A 13 4.47 -31.80 -2.70
CA THR A 13 4.37 -30.35 -2.54
C THR A 13 5.57 -29.64 -3.18
N GLU A 14 6.77 -30.22 -3.12
CA GLU A 14 7.98 -29.62 -3.72
C GLU A 14 8.09 -29.84 -5.24
N LEU A 15 7.18 -30.62 -5.84
CA LEU A 15 7.12 -30.89 -7.28
C LEU A 15 5.96 -30.17 -7.98
N GLU A 16 5.16 -29.41 -7.24
CA GLU A 16 4.04 -28.65 -7.80
C GLU A 16 4.56 -27.41 -8.53
N ILE A 17 4.28 -27.32 -9.83
CA ILE A 17 4.59 -26.13 -10.64
C ILE A 17 3.59 -25.05 -10.24
N LEU A 18 4.09 -24.00 -9.59
CA LEU A 18 3.28 -22.87 -9.12
C LEU A 18 3.01 -21.85 -10.23
N PHE A 19 3.56 -22.08 -11.41
CA PHE A 19 3.53 -21.18 -12.57
C PHE A 19 4.05 -19.78 -12.23
N ILE A 20 5.00 -19.71 -11.30
CA ILE A 20 5.70 -18.48 -10.97
C ILE A 20 6.81 -18.23 -12.00
N PRO A 21 7.27 -16.98 -12.19
CA PRO A 21 8.26 -16.66 -13.22
C PRO A 21 9.54 -17.53 -13.17
N SER A 22 9.93 -18.01 -11.99
CA SER A 22 11.07 -18.91 -11.79
C SER A 22 10.86 -20.35 -12.27
N ASP A 23 9.63 -20.74 -12.59
CA ASP A 23 9.28 -22.07 -13.08
C ASP A 23 9.43 -22.20 -14.61
N PHE A 24 9.64 -21.06 -15.30
CA PHE A 24 9.79 -21.02 -16.75
C PHE A 24 11.28 -20.96 -17.14
N ASP A 25 11.64 -21.69 -18.19
CA ASP A 25 12.94 -21.59 -18.81
C ASP A 25 13.06 -20.28 -19.63
N GLU A 26 14.30 -19.85 -19.88
CA GLU A 26 14.59 -18.58 -20.58
C GLU A 26 13.84 -18.41 -21.93
N PRO A 27 13.73 -19.44 -22.80
CA PRO A 27 12.98 -19.32 -24.05
C PRO A 27 11.49 -19.06 -23.82
N THR A 28 10.88 -19.71 -22.82
CA THR A 28 9.48 -19.50 -22.47
C THR A 28 9.28 -18.11 -21.86
N HIS A 29 10.23 -17.67 -21.02
CA HIS A 29 10.25 -16.34 -20.41
C HIS A 29 10.28 -15.22 -21.47
N GLU A 30 11.09 -15.37 -22.52
CA GLU A 30 11.11 -14.47 -23.68
C GLU A 30 9.82 -14.52 -24.49
N SER A 31 9.30 -15.73 -24.79
CA SER A 31 8.09 -15.90 -25.60
C SER A 31 6.85 -15.26 -24.94
N LEU A 32 6.77 -15.37 -23.61
CA LEU A 32 5.70 -14.80 -22.78
C LEU A 32 5.98 -13.34 -22.38
N LYS A 33 7.15 -12.80 -22.74
CA LYS A 33 7.60 -11.44 -22.42
C LYS A 33 7.56 -11.14 -20.91
N LEU A 34 7.83 -12.14 -20.08
CA LEU A 34 7.74 -12.03 -18.61
C LEU A 34 8.66 -10.93 -18.06
N GLY A 35 9.85 -10.73 -18.65
CA GLY A 35 10.73 -9.62 -18.27
C GLY A 35 10.14 -8.22 -18.54
N SER A 36 9.37 -8.07 -19.63
CA SER A 36 8.66 -6.80 -19.91
C SER A 36 7.49 -6.60 -18.96
N LEU A 37 6.75 -7.67 -18.65
CA LEU A 37 5.65 -7.64 -17.68
C LEU A 37 6.14 -7.28 -16.27
N ALA A 38 7.23 -7.89 -15.82
CA ALA A 38 7.86 -7.57 -14.52
C ALA A 38 8.26 -6.10 -14.45
N ARG A 39 8.81 -5.53 -15.53
CA ARG A 39 9.14 -4.11 -15.60
C ARG A 39 7.89 -3.23 -15.54
N TYR A 40 6.82 -3.59 -16.23
CA TYR A 40 5.56 -2.83 -16.17
C TYR A 40 4.94 -2.90 -14.77
N GLU A 41 4.94 -4.08 -14.15
CA GLU A 41 4.49 -4.25 -12.77
C GLU A 41 5.30 -3.38 -11.82
N GLN A 42 6.63 -3.40 -11.92
CA GLN A 42 7.49 -2.55 -11.12
C GLN A 42 7.13 -1.07 -11.30
N GLN A 43 6.96 -0.60 -12.53
CA GLN A 43 6.57 0.80 -12.80
C GLN A 43 5.19 1.15 -12.24
N MET A 44 4.24 0.21 -12.29
CA MET A 44 2.91 0.39 -11.72
C MET A 44 2.97 0.46 -10.19
N GLN A 45 3.75 -0.40 -9.55
CA GLN A 45 3.96 -0.40 -8.10
C GLN A 45 4.66 0.87 -7.64
N GLU A 46 5.72 1.31 -8.32
CA GLU A 46 6.40 2.58 -8.05
C GLU A 46 5.44 3.77 -8.19
N GLY A 47 4.61 3.78 -9.24
CA GLY A 47 3.57 4.79 -9.46
C GLY A 47 2.51 4.80 -8.36
N ALA A 48 2.05 3.63 -7.93
CA ALA A 48 1.09 3.48 -6.84
C ALA A 48 1.65 3.97 -5.51
N ALA A 49 2.87 3.56 -5.16
CA ALA A 49 3.58 4.00 -3.96
C ALA A 49 3.78 5.52 -3.97
N PHE A 50 4.20 6.09 -5.10
CA PHE A 50 4.33 7.54 -5.25
C PHE A 50 2.99 8.25 -5.07
N GLY A 51 1.92 7.75 -5.70
CA GLY A 51 0.57 8.31 -5.60
C GLY A 51 0.07 8.36 -4.16
N THR A 52 0.25 7.27 -3.41
CA THR A 52 -0.16 7.19 -2.00
C THR A 52 0.66 8.14 -1.13
N LEU A 53 1.99 8.17 -1.28
CA LEU A 53 2.84 9.12 -0.56
C LEU A 53 2.48 10.58 -0.87
N HIS A 54 2.21 10.88 -2.14
CA HIS A 54 1.81 12.21 -2.58
C HIS A 54 0.47 12.61 -1.94
N ASN A 55 -0.51 11.72 -1.94
CA ASN A 55 -1.82 11.95 -1.34
C ASN A 55 -1.70 12.23 0.18
N THR A 56 -0.97 11.39 0.92
CA THR A 56 -0.72 11.61 2.35
C THR A 56 -0.05 12.95 2.62
N ARG A 57 0.97 13.30 1.82
CA ARG A 57 1.63 14.62 1.92
C ARG A 57 0.66 15.78 1.68
N MET A 58 -0.23 15.67 0.71
CA MET A 58 -1.22 16.72 0.41
C MET A 58 -2.22 16.89 1.56
N ILE A 59 -2.69 15.79 2.14
CA ILE A 59 -3.60 15.83 3.30
C ILE A 59 -2.93 16.53 4.49
N VAL A 60 -1.69 16.16 4.82
CA VAL A 60 -0.92 16.80 5.90
C VAL A 60 -0.76 18.30 5.66
N LYS A 61 -0.46 18.71 4.41
CA LYS A 61 -0.38 20.14 4.06
C LYS A 61 -1.72 20.84 4.29
N THR A 62 -2.84 20.22 3.93
CA THR A 62 -4.17 20.78 4.16
C THR A 62 -4.45 20.97 5.65
N ILE A 63 -4.11 20.00 6.49
CA ILE A 63 -4.26 20.11 7.96
C ILE A 63 -3.44 21.30 8.50
N VAL A 64 -2.17 21.42 8.09
CA VAL A 64 -1.30 22.53 8.50
C VAL A 64 -1.90 23.88 8.09
N SER A 65 -2.41 23.99 6.86
CA SER A 65 -3.07 25.22 6.37
C SER A 65 -4.33 25.54 7.18
N LEU A 66 -5.18 24.55 7.45
CA LEU A 66 -6.41 24.74 8.25
C LEU A 66 -6.10 25.17 9.69
N HIS A 67 -5.05 24.63 10.31
CA HIS A 67 -4.60 25.09 11.62
C HIS A 67 -4.11 26.54 11.59
N SER A 68 -3.36 26.92 10.56
CA SER A 68 -2.90 28.30 10.36
C SER A 68 -4.09 29.25 10.19
N GLU A 69 -5.07 28.86 9.38
CA GLU A 69 -6.28 29.63 9.10
C GLU A 69 -7.14 29.77 10.36
N LYS A 70 -7.37 28.68 11.10
CA LYS A 70 -8.05 28.71 12.40
C LYS A 70 -7.37 29.68 13.36
N LYS A 71 -6.03 29.68 13.42
CA LYS A 71 -5.27 30.58 14.31
C LYS A 71 -5.40 32.05 13.92
N ALA A 72 -5.48 32.34 12.61
CA ALA A 72 -5.53 33.71 12.10
C ALA A 72 -6.94 34.30 12.04
N HIS A 73 -7.97 33.46 11.84
CA HIS A 73 -9.30 33.91 11.40
C HIS A 73 -10.50 33.34 12.16
N ALA A 74 -10.33 32.31 13.01
CA ALA A 74 -11.47 31.81 13.78
C ALA A 74 -11.74 32.75 14.96
N TYR A 75 -12.70 33.66 14.79
CA TYR A 75 -13.15 34.59 15.83
C TYR A 75 -14.50 34.14 16.39
N GLY A 76 -14.57 33.94 17.71
CA GLY A 76 -15.79 33.53 18.37
C GLY A 76 -16.06 32.02 18.32
N GLN A 77 -16.98 31.57 19.16
CA GLN A 77 -17.17 30.16 19.48
C GLN A 77 -17.70 29.34 18.30
N GLU A 78 -18.55 29.92 17.46
CA GLU A 78 -19.09 29.27 16.25
C GLU A 78 -17.99 28.98 15.23
N TRP A 79 -17.17 29.98 14.87
CA TRP A 79 -16.06 29.82 13.93
C TRP A 79 -14.98 28.87 14.46
N HIS A 80 -14.72 28.87 15.77
CA HIS A 80 -13.82 27.88 16.38
C HIS A 80 -14.36 26.45 16.26
N THR A 81 -15.66 26.27 16.46
CA THR A 81 -16.31 24.95 16.38
C THR A 81 -16.30 24.44 14.94
N TRP A 82 -16.64 25.29 13.97
CA TRP A 82 -16.61 24.95 12.55
C TRP A 82 -15.19 24.61 12.07
N ALA A 83 -14.20 25.44 12.39
CA ALA A 83 -12.81 25.19 12.01
C ALA A 83 -12.25 23.93 12.68
N ALA A 84 -12.64 23.65 13.93
CA ALA A 84 -12.25 22.40 14.61
C ALA A 84 -12.88 21.17 13.96
N ALA A 85 -14.15 21.24 13.53
CA ALA A 85 -14.82 20.15 12.83
C ALA A 85 -14.14 19.85 11.48
N GLN A 86 -13.77 20.87 10.71
CA GLN A 86 -13.05 20.69 9.45
C GLN A 86 -11.67 20.07 9.63
N ILE A 87 -10.89 20.54 10.61
CA ILE A 87 -9.57 19.96 10.91
C ILE A 87 -9.73 18.47 11.23
N ARG A 88 -10.68 18.14 12.10
CA ARG A 88 -10.94 16.75 12.49
C ARG A 88 -11.33 15.87 11.30
N GLU A 89 -12.17 16.35 10.39
CA GLU A 89 -12.55 15.58 9.18
C GLU A 89 -11.32 15.26 8.31
N VAL A 90 -10.39 16.21 8.17
CA VAL A 90 -9.18 16.02 7.38
C VAL A 90 -8.16 15.13 8.12
N GLU A 91 -8.08 15.19 9.46
CA GLU A 91 -7.32 14.25 10.29
C GLU A 91 -7.83 12.81 10.13
N GLU A 92 -9.15 12.59 10.17
CA GLU A 92 -9.73 11.26 9.91
C GLU A 92 -9.42 10.76 8.48
N ARG A 93 -9.27 11.68 7.51
CA ARG A 93 -8.83 11.36 6.15
C ARG A 93 -7.34 11.05 6.09
N GLN A 94 -6.51 11.66 6.93
CA GLN A 94 -5.08 11.35 7.06
C GLN A 94 -4.90 9.94 7.57
N ASP A 95 -5.61 9.56 8.63
CA ASP A 95 -5.51 8.22 9.23
C ASP A 95 -5.83 7.14 8.19
N ARG A 96 -6.94 7.30 7.45
CA ARG A 96 -7.30 6.40 6.34
C ARG A 96 -6.24 6.34 5.23
N ALA A 97 -5.59 7.46 4.91
CA ALA A 97 -4.54 7.50 3.89
C ALA A 97 -3.24 6.82 4.36
N ILE A 98 -2.92 6.94 5.65
CA ILE A 98 -1.79 6.24 6.28
C ILE A 98 -2.07 4.74 6.35
N ASP A 99 -3.28 4.33 6.73
CA ASP A 99 -3.67 2.93 6.73
C ASP A 99 -3.58 2.33 5.32
N HIS A 100 -4.03 3.08 4.30
CA HIS A 100 -3.88 2.65 2.91
C HIS A 100 -2.41 2.53 2.48
N TYR A 101 -1.54 3.45 2.92
CA TYR A 101 -0.11 3.35 2.67
C TYR A 101 0.53 2.12 3.31
N ASN A 102 0.16 1.79 4.55
CA ASN A 102 0.75 0.67 5.29
C ASN A 102 0.35 -0.72 4.76
N ILE A 103 -0.64 -0.80 3.86
CA ILE A 103 -1.10 -2.04 3.22
C ILE A 103 -0.40 -2.28 1.86
N ILE A 104 0.27 -1.26 1.31
CA ILE A 104 1.05 -1.32 0.05
C ILE A 104 2.49 -1.73 0.37
#